data_AF-A0A0F9C2K0-F1
#
_entry.id   AF-A0A0F9C2K0-F1
#
_cell.length_a   1.000
_cell.length_b   1.000
_cell.length_c   1.000
_cell.angle_alpha   90.00
_cell.angle_beta   90.00
_cell.angle_gamma   90.00
#
_symmetry.space_group_name_H-M   'P 1'
#
loop_
_entity.id
_entity.type
_entity.pdbx_description
1 polymer ?
#
loop_
_entity_poly.entity_id
_entity_poly.type
_entity_poly.pdbx_seq_one_letter_code
_entity_poly.pdbx_strand_id
1 'polypeptide(L)'
;MMAPKKQVTCARHVKLGSTPFSKVQNFEDHKKSLNLESIIIGVTEDNELLDVEINNRVGFFGEPDTSRGAKKEAFETWRGLFDDDPEQLTEMNERMGTNFRSPKSGAKFVLESDGELHGFDNSTLTDEVRYKGKDYLFRSGGGGQIGLDQKFKKLFVPKETVQHLKCLWDKYHLKKLPDGEKIPVITQDREKILQEAIKITR
;
A
#
# COMPACT_ATOMS: atom_id res chain seq x y z
N MET A 1 1.21 57.94 -10.51
CA MET A 1 1.50 57.14 -11.72
C MET A 1 1.28 55.67 -11.37
N MET A 2 0.14 55.11 -11.78
CA MET A 2 -0.23 53.72 -11.49
C MET A 2 0.05 52.86 -12.73
N ALA A 3 0.82 51.77 -12.57
CA ALA A 3 1.07 50.80 -13.63
C ALA A 3 -0.16 49.90 -13.85
N PRO A 4 -0.47 49.50 -15.10
CA PRO A 4 -1.66 48.72 -15.40
C PRO A 4 -1.49 47.24 -15.00
N LYS A 5 -2.52 46.70 -14.33
CA LYS A 5 -2.67 45.27 -14.01
C LYS A 5 -2.88 44.47 -15.30
N LYS A 6 -2.02 43.48 -15.57
CA LYS A 6 -2.23 42.50 -16.64
C LYS A 6 -3.36 41.52 -16.24
N GLN A 7 -4.40 41.46 -17.07
CA GLN A 7 -5.43 40.42 -17.01
C GLN A 7 -4.83 39.07 -17.42
N VAL A 8 -5.10 38.04 -16.61
CA VAL A 8 -4.81 36.64 -16.91
C VAL A 8 -5.97 36.09 -17.73
N THR A 9 -5.73 35.75 -18.99
CA THR A 9 -6.68 35.04 -19.85
C THR A 9 -6.50 33.53 -19.67
N CYS A 10 -7.47 32.85 -19.07
CA CYS A 10 -7.59 31.39 -19.12
C CYS A 10 -8.04 30.97 -20.52
N ALA A 11 -7.19 30.23 -21.23
CA ALA A 11 -7.52 29.64 -22.52
C ALA A 11 -7.50 28.10 -22.45
N ARG A 12 -8.69 27.55 -22.71
CA ARG A 12 -9.01 26.33 -23.49
C ARG A 12 -8.56 24.96 -22.97
N HIS A 13 -9.57 24.22 -22.50
CA HIS A 13 -9.85 22.80 -22.74
C HIS A 13 -8.79 22.04 -23.55
N VAL A 14 -7.96 21.28 -22.83
CA VAL A 14 -7.23 20.15 -23.39
C VAL A 14 -8.16 18.95 -23.32
N LYS A 15 -8.49 18.38 -24.48
CA LYS A 15 -9.11 17.06 -24.60
C LYS A 15 -8.18 16.04 -23.94
N LEU A 16 -8.62 15.41 -22.85
CA LEU A 16 -7.98 14.21 -22.33
C LEU A 16 -8.25 13.08 -23.34
N GLY A 17 -7.27 12.86 -24.21
CA GLY A 17 -7.21 11.63 -25.00
C GLY A 17 -7.09 10.46 -24.04
N SER A 18 -8.06 9.57 -24.10
CA SER A 18 -8.06 8.28 -23.42
C SER A 18 -6.84 7.47 -23.87
N THR A 19 -5.77 7.49 -23.08
CA THR A 19 -4.78 6.43 -23.14
C THR A 19 -5.46 5.14 -22.63
N PRO A 20 -5.40 4.04 -23.38
CA PRO A 20 -5.73 2.74 -22.80
C PRO A 20 -4.79 2.53 -21.62
N PHE A 21 -5.31 2.01 -20.50
CA PHE A 21 -4.52 1.50 -19.39
C PHE A 21 -3.73 0.27 -19.87
N SER A 22 -2.76 0.50 -20.74
CA SER A 22 -1.81 -0.51 -21.19
C SER A 22 -0.65 -0.49 -20.19
N LYS A 23 -0.54 -1.61 -19.48
CA LYS A 23 0.56 -1.99 -18.58
C LYS A 23 0.52 -1.23 -17.26
N VAL A 24 -0.09 -1.89 -16.26
CA VAL A 24 0.52 -1.97 -14.94
C VAL A 24 1.94 -2.52 -15.17
N GLN A 25 2.88 -1.65 -15.48
CA GLN A 25 4.29 -1.94 -15.29
C GLN A 25 4.43 -2.18 -13.80
N ASN A 26 4.68 -3.44 -13.46
CA ASN A 26 4.87 -3.98 -12.12
C ASN A 26 5.36 -2.90 -11.16
N PHE A 27 4.59 -2.65 -10.11
CA PHE A 27 5.05 -1.83 -8.98
C PHE A 27 6.36 -2.40 -8.40
N GLU A 28 6.59 -3.71 -8.54
CA GLU A 28 7.88 -4.36 -8.24
C GLU A 28 9.03 -3.91 -9.15
N ASP A 29 8.80 -3.74 -10.46
CA ASP A 29 9.81 -3.21 -11.38
C ASP A 29 10.10 -1.74 -11.06
N HIS A 30 9.10 -1.00 -10.57
CA HIS A 30 9.30 0.36 -10.09
C HIS A 30 10.05 0.42 -8.75
N LYS A 31 9.73 -0.44 -7.77
CA LYS A 31 10.46 -0.59 -6.50
C LYS A 31 11.91 -1.03 -6.71
N LYS A 32 12.17 -1.98 -7.61
CA LYS A 32 13.52 -2.38 -8.04
C LYS A 32 14.27 -1.26 -8.75
N SER A 33 13.58 -0.46 -9.58
CA SER A 33 14.21 0.68 -10.28
C SER A 33 14.58 1.84 -9.35
N LEU A 34 13.92 1.95 -8.20
CA LEU A 34 14.12 3.02 -7.21
C LEU A 34 15.02 2.62 -6.03
N ASN A 35 15.47 1.36 -5.97
CA ASN A 35 16.30 0.84 -4.88
C ASN A 35 15.65 1.12 -3.50
N LEU A 36 14.33 0.93 -3.40
CA LEU A 36 13.56 1.20 -2.19
C LEU A 36 13.83 0.09 -1.17
N GLU A 37 14.68 0.40 -0.19
CA GLU A 37 14.90 -0.45 0.99
C GLU A 37 13.73 -0.21 1.97
N SER A 38 12.98 -1.25 2.33
CA SER A 38 12.04 -1.19 3.46
C SER A 38 12.58 -1.98 4.64
N ILE A 39 12.42 -1.43 5.84
CA ILE A 39 12.81 -2.08 7.09
C ILE A 39 11.56 -2.46 7.87
N ILE A 40 11.39 -3.75 8.11
CA ILE A 40 10.37 -4.26 9.01
C ILE A 40 10.84 -4.04 10.44
N ILE A 41 10.21 -3.11 11.16
CA ILE A 41 10.64 -2.70 12.50
C ILE A 41 10.23 -3.73 13.56
N GLY A 42 8.97 -4.15 13.55
CA GLY A 42 8.40 -4.94 14.62
C GLY A 42 6.89 -5.13 14.53
N VAL A 43 6.36 -5.92 15.45
CA VAL A 43 4.91 -6.05 15.68
C VAL A 43 4.51 -5.16 16.85
N THR A 44 3.53 -4.28 16.63
CA THR A 44 3.01 -3.34 17.62
C THR A 44 2.18 -4.02 18.70
N GLU A 45 1.83 -3.28 19.76
CA GLU A 45 0.88 -3.75 20.78
C GLU A 45 -0.51 -4.07 20.19
N ASP A 46 -0.87 -3.43 19.09
CA ASP A 46 -2.14 -3.59 18.38
C ASP A 46 -2.15 -4.74 17.36
N ASN A 47 -1.11 -5.58 17.35
CA ASN A 47 -0.95 -6.71 16.41
C ASN A 47 -0.72 -6.29 14.94
N GLU A 48 -0.14 -5.12 14.72
CA GLU A 48 0.20 -4.66 13.38
C GLU A 48 1.70 -4.78 13.13
N LEU A 49 2.09 -5.20 11.93
CA LEU A 49 3.48 -5.20 11.51
C LEU A 49 3.86 -3.81 10.99
N LEU A 50 4.82 -3.13 11.62
CA LEU A 50 5.33 -1.86 11.13
C LEU A 50 6.46 -2.10 10.11
N ASP A 51 6.24 -1.68 8.86
CA ASP A 51 7.26 -1.58 7.81
C ASP A 51 7.54 -0.10 7.51
N VAL A 52 8.81 0.25 7.33
CA VAL A 52 9.24 1.62 7.02
C VAL A 52 9.96 1.63 5.70
N GLU A 53 9.35 2.25 4.68
CA GLU A 53 10.03 2.47 3.41
C GLU A 53 11.03 3.63 3.53
N ILE A 54 12.31 3.28 3.41
CA ILE A 54 13.38 4.25 3.30
C ILE A 54 13.28 4.93 1.93
N ASN A 55 13.55 6.24 1.87
CA ASN A 55 13.45 7.13 0.70
C ASN A 55 12.02 7.58 0.34
N ASN A 56 11.00 6.74 0.51
CA ASN A 56 9.59 7.16 0.40
C ASN A 56 9.03 7.75 1.70
N ARG A 57 9.64 7.42 2.85
CA ARG A 57 9.46 8.12 4.14
C ARG A 57 8.04 7.95 4.66
N VAL A 58 7.54 6.73 4.56
CA VAL A 58 6.22 6.35 5.04
C VAL A 58 6.38 5.10 5.90
N GLY A 59 5.75 5.15 7.07
CA GLY A 59 5.51 3.97 7.89
C GLY A 59 4.19 3.35 7.48
N PHE A 60 4.18 2.05 7.26
CA PHE A 60 3.01 1.30 6.90
C PHE A 60 2.75 0.21 7.93
N PHE A 61 1.48 -0.04 8.19
CA PHE A 61 1.08 -1.18 8.98
C PHE A 61 0.67 -2.34 8.07
N GLY A 62 1.03 -3.54 8.48
CA GLY A 62 0.68 -4.78 7.83
C GLY A 62 -0.12 -5.65 8.79
N GLU A 63 -1.34 -6.00 8.41
CA GLU A 63 -2.15 -6.98 9.14
C GLU A 63 -2.21 -8.29 8.35
N PRO A 64 -1.81 -9.43 8.91
CA PRO A 64 -1.81 -10.68 8.18
C PRO A 64 -3.23 -11.24 8.04
N ASP A 65 -3.65 -11.46 6.80
CA ASP A 65 -4.85 -12.24 6.49
C ASP A 65 -4.49 -13.47 5.65
N THR A 66 -5.32 -14.50 5.75
CA THR A 66 -5.23 -15.66 4.87
C THR A 66 -5.59 -15.26 3.44
N SER A 67 -5.02 -15.95 2.45
CA SER A 67 -5.39 -15.75 1.04
C SER A 67 -6.91 -15.85 0.80
N ARG A 68 -7.61 -16.74 1.52
CA ARG A 68 -9.08 -16.83 1.49
C ARG A 68 -9.77 -15.58 2.05
N GLY A 69 -9.22 -15.00 3.13
CA GLY A 69 -9.72 -13.77 3.73
C GLY A 69 -9.52 -12.58 2.80
N ALA A 70 -8.31 -12.43 2.24
CA ALA A 70 -7.98 -11.39 1.28
C ALA A 70 -8.88 -11.42 0.03
N LYS A 71 -9.12 -12.60 -0.57
CA LYS A 71 -10.06 -12.76 -1.69
C LYS A 71 -11.49 -12.39 -1.32
N LYS A 72 -11.90 -12.69 -0.09
CA LYS A 72 -13.22 -12.28 0.42
C LYS A 72 -13.28 -10.76 0.55
N GLU A 73 -12.26 -10.12 1.12
CA GLU A 73 -12.21 -8.66 1.25
C GLU A 73 -12.23 -7.98 -0.12
N ALA A 74 -11.39 -8.40 -1.07
CA ALA A 74 -11.40 -7.89 -2.45
C ALA A 74 -12.80 -7.97 -3.09
N PHE A 75 -13.48 -9.11 -2.90
CA PHE A 75 -14.85 -9.29 -3.38
C PHE A 75 -15.84 -8.32 -2.74
N GLU A 76 -15.77 -8.17 -1.42
CA GLU A 76 -16.66 -7.27 -0.67
C GLU A 76 -16.38 -5.79 -1.00
N THR A 77 -15.14 -5.40 -1.28
CA THR A 77 -14.78 -4.05 -1.73
C THR A 77 -15.49 -3.69 -3.03
N TRP A 78 -15.38 -4.53 -4.07
CA TRP A 78 -16.06 -4.28 -5.34
C TRP A 78 -17.57 -4.38 -5.23
N ARG A 79 -18.07 -5.35 -4.45
CA ARG A 79 -19.51 -5.45 -4.23
C ARG A 79 -20.04 -4.19 -3.56
N GLY A 80 -19.37 -3.73 -2.51
CA GLY A 80 -19.69 -2.50 -1.80
C GLY A 80 -19.70 -1.30 -2.73
N LEU A 81 -18.68 -1.13 -3.58
CA LEU A 81 -18.64 -0.06 -4.58
C LEU A 81 -19.89 -0.04 -5.46
N PHE A 82 -20.30 -1.19 -5.99
CA PHE A 82 -21.49 -1.29 -6.85
C PHE A 82 -22.82 -1.22 -6.08
N ASP A 83 -22.84 -1.63 -4.82
CA ASP A 83 -24.00 -1.49 -3.93
C ASP A 83 -24.20 0.00 -3.57
N ASP A 84 -23.11 0.72 -3.28
CA ASP A 84 -23.11 2.12 -2.86
C ASP A 84 -23.25 3.10 -4.04
N ASP A 85 -22.70 2.75 -5.20
CA ASP A 85 -22.79 3.50 -6.45
C ASP A 85 -23.19 2.60 -7.64
N PRO A 86 -24.51 2.37 -7.85
CA PRO A 86 -25.01 1.55 -8.95
C PRO A 86 -24.69 2.09 -10.35
N GLU A 87 -24.33 3.37 -10.48
CA GLU A 87 -23.92 3.95 -11.76
C GLU A 87 -22.60 3.32 -12.25
N GLN A 88 -21.67 2.99 -11.33
CA GLN A 88 -20.43 2.28 -11.66
C GLN A 88 -20.69 0.93 -12.36
N LEU A 89 -21.71 0.18 -11.90
CA LEU A 89 -22.08 -1.09 -12.51
C LEU A 89 -22.67 -0.90 -13.91
N THR A 90 -23.45 0.18 -14.09
CA THR A 90 -24.04 0.55 -15.38
C THR A 90 -22.97 0.96 -16.37
N GLU A 91 -22.04 1.83 -15.98
CA GLU A 91 -20.90 2.25 -16.79
C GLU A 91 -20.01 1.06 -17.17
N MET A 92 -19.76 0.14 -16.23
CA MET A 92 -19.00 -1.07 -16.51
C MET A 92 -19.72 -1.94 -17.56
N ASN A 93 -21.04 -2.13 -17.43
CA ASN A 93 -21.83 -2.88 -18.40
C ASN A 93 -21.73 -2.27 -19.80
N GLU A 94 -21.86 -0.95 -19.92
CA GLU A 94 -21.75 -0.25 -21.20
C GLU A 94 -20.35 -0.37 -21.81
N ARG A 95 -19.31 -0.16 -21.01
CA ARG A 95 -17.91 -0.20 -21.45
C ARG A 95 -17.47 -1.60 -21.89
N MET A 96 -17.92 -2.63 -21.17
CA MET A 96 -17.50 -4.02 -21.38
C MET A 96 -18.47 -4.80 -22.27
N GLY A 97 -19.61 -4.21 -22.65
CA GLY A 97 -20.66 -4.90 -23.42
C GLY A 97 -21.33 -6.03 -22.64
N THR A 98 -21.40 -5.91 -21.31
CA THR A 98 -22.01 -6.89 -20.41
C THR A 98 -23.38 -6.42 -19.91
N ASN A 99 -24.09 -7.26 -19.15
CA ASN A 99 -25.40 -6.91 -18.57
C ASN A 99 -25.57 -7.55 -17.18
N PHE A 100 -24.65 -7.23 -16.28
CA PHE A 100 -24.72 -7.66 -14.89
C PHE A 100 -25.87 -6.95 -14.18
N ARG A 101 -26.79 -7.74 -13.62
CA ARG A 101 -27.98 -7.25 -12.91
C ARG A 101 -27.78 -7.13 -11.40
N SER A 102 -26.59 -7.44 -10.90
CA SER A 102 -26.30 -7.36 -9.46
C SER A 102 -24.86 -6.91 -9.19
N PRO A 103 -24.63 -6.15 -8.10
CA PRO A 103 -23.30 -5.85 -7.57
C PRO A 103 -22.43 -7.09 -7.40
N LYS A 104 -23.02 -8.19 -6.92
CA LYS A 104 -22.35 -9.49 -6.76
C LYS A 104 -21.76 -10.01 -8.07
N SER A 105 -22.52 -9.95 -9.16
CA SER A 105 -22.05 -10.42 -10.47
C SER A 105 -20.98 -9.51 -11.06
N GLY A 106 -21.12 -8.19 -10.86
CA GLY A 106 -20.09 -7.22 -11.29
C GLY A 106 -18.77 -7.45 -10.56
N ALA A 107 -18.80 -7.59 -9.24
CA ALA A 107 -17.61 -7.85 -8.42
C ALA A 107 -16.89 -9.14 -8.82
N LYS A 108 -17.63 -10.23 -9.09
CA LYS A 108 -17.01 -11.47 -9.60
C LYS A 108 -16.32 -11.25 -10.93
N PHE A 109 -16.97 -10.58 -11.87
CA PHE A 109 -16.41 -10.32 -13.18
C PHE A 109 -15.12 -9.51 -13.10
N VAL A 110 -15.07 -8.48 -12.24
CA VAL A 110 -13.85 -7.69 -12.02
C VAL A 110 -12.73 -8.58 -11.48
N LEU A 111 -12.97 -9.39 -10.45
CA LEU A 111 -11.93 -10.27 -9.90
C LEU A 111 -11.46 -11.34 -10.90
N GLU A 112 -12.35 -11.87 -11.73
CA GLU A 112 -12.01 -12.84 -12.77
C GLU A 112 -11.21 -12.21 -13.92
N SER A 113 -11.43 -10.91 -14.21
CA SER A 113 -10.80 -10.21 -15.33
C SER A 113 -9.49 -9.50 -14.95
N ASP A 114 -9.48 -8.82 -13.80
CA ASP A 114 -8.38 -7.93 -13.37
C ASP A 114 -7.49 -8.58 -12.30
N GLY A 115 -7.93 -9.69 -11.70
CA GLY A 115 -7.18 -10.48 -10.73
C GLY A 115 -7.93 -10.69 -9.41
N GLU A 116 -7.77 -11.88 -8.83
CA GLU A 116 -8.57 -12.34 -7.67
C GLU A 116 -8.38 -11.53 -6.38
N LEU A 117 -7.35 -10.68 -6.33
CA LEU A 117 -7.02 -9.79 -5.21
C LEU A 117 -7.24 -8.32 -5.56
N HIS A 118 -7.76 -8.00 -6.75
CA HIS A 118 -8.04 -6.62 -7.13
C HIS A 118 -9.11 -6.04 -6.19
N GLY A 119 -8.76 -5.03 -5.38
CA GLY A 119 -9.61 -4.52 -4.30
C GLY A 119 -9.19 -4.91 -2.89
N PHE A 120 -8.12 -5.72 -2.75
CA PHE A 120 -7.38 -5.91 -1.50
C PHE A 120 -6.11 -5.08 -1.55
N ASP A 121 -5.92 -4.17 -0.59
CA ASP A 121 -4.71 -3.35 -0.53
C ASP A 121 -3.59 -4.12 0.19
N ASN A 122 -2.59 -4.57 -0.57
CA ASN A 122 -1.33 -5.12 -0.07
C ASN A 122 -0.11 -4.38 -0.65
N SER A 123 -0.31 -3.15 -1.10
CA SER A 123 0.67 -2.38 -1.88
C SER A 123 2.03 -2.19 -1.16
N THR A 124 2.02 -2.25 0.17
CA THR A 124 3.20 -2.02 1.02
C THR A 124 3.98 -3.32 1.26
N LEU A 125 3.26 -4.43 1.45
CA LEU A 125 3.79 -5.77 1.73
C LEU A 125 3.12 -6.78 0.80
N THR A 126 3.64 -6.86 -0.43
CA THR A 126 3.09 -7.70 -1.50
C THR A 126 3.45 -9.18 -1.36
N ASP A 127 4.40 -9.50 -0.49
CA ASP A 127 4.93 -10.85 -0.27
C ASP A 127 3.81 -11.80 0.22
N GLU A 128 3.60 -12.91 -0.50
CA GLU A 128 2.80 -14.04 -0.03
C GLU A 128 3.66 -14.96 0.83
N VAL A 129 3.18 -15.31 2.02
CA VAL A 129 3.94 -16.09 2.99
C VAL A 129 3.17 -17.32 3.43
N ARG A 130 3.79 -18.49 3.29
CA ARG A 130 3.21 -19.74 3.74
C ARG A 130 3.56 -20.00 5.21
N TYR A 131 2.55 -20.18 6.05
CA TYR A 131 2.71 -20.50 7.47
C TYR A 131 1.71 -21.57 7.91
N LYS A 132 2.21 -22.64 8.54
CA LYS A 132 1.41 -23.80 8.99
C LYS A 132 0.46 -24.35 7.91
N GLY A 133 0.94 -24.42 6.67
CA GLY A 133 0.21 -24.97 5.53
C GLY A 133 -0.85 -24.05 4.92
N LYS A 134 -0.98 -22.80 5.38
CA LYS A 134 -1.87 -21.78 4.82
C LYS A 134 -1.04 -20.63 4.24
N ASP A 135 -1.57 -20.03 3.18
CA ASP A 135 -0.95 -18.87 2.56
C ASP A 135 -1.56 -17.59 3.13
N TYR A 136 -0.68 -16.63 3.42
CA TYR A 136 -0.99 -15.35 4.03
C TYR A 136 -0.52 -14.20 3.15
N LEU A 137 -1.29 -13.12 3.19
CA LEU A 137 -0.97 -11.82 2.62
C LEU A 137 -1.08 -10.79 3.73
N PHE A 138 -0.39 -9.66 3.58
CA PHE A 138 -0.46 -8.57 4.54
C PHE A 138 -1.29 -7.44 3.96
N ARG A 139 -2.42 -7.14 4.60
CA ARG A 139 -3.20 -5.96 4.28
C ARG A 139 -2.43 -4.73 4.69
N SER A 140 -2.31 -3.79 3.76
CA SER A 140 -1.76 -2.47 4.00
C SER A 140 -2.76 -1.64 4.80
N GLY A 141 -2.38 -1.32 6.03
CA GLY A 141 -3.05 -0.32 6.86
C GLY A 141 -2.52 1.08 6.53
N GLY A 142 -3.43 2.05 6.45
CA GLY A 142 -3.09 3.45 6.27
C GLY A 142 -2.33 3.98 7.49
N GLY A 143 -1.00 3.92 7.43
CA GLY A 143 -0.12 4.35 8.51
C GLY A 143 0.12 5.85 8.60
N GLY A 144 -0.50 6.71 7.77
CA GLY A 144 -0.26 8.16 7.80
C GLY A 144 1.22 8.56 7.94
N GLN A 145 1.50 9.67 8.64
CA GLN A 145 2.83 9.97 9.18
C GLN A 145 2.98 9.34 10.58
N ILE A 146 2.83 8.01 10.69
CA ILE A 146 2.96 7.38 12.00
C ILE A 146 4.41 7.43 12.46
N GLY A 147 4.61 8.12 13.58
CA GLY A 147 5.89 8.21 14.26
C GLY A 147 6.31 6.84 14.79
N LEU A 148 7.63 6.66 14.89
CA LEU A 148 8.28 5.48 15.50
C LEU A 148 8.12 5.40 17.03
N ASP A 149 7.08 6.05 17.57
CA ASP A 149 6.68 6.07 18.98
C ASP A 149 5.79 4.89 19.39
N GLN A 150 5.60 3.95 18.48
CA GLN A 150 4.82 2.76 18.73
C GLN A 150 5.45 1.91 19.83
N LYS A 151 4.59 1.28 20.63
CA LYS A 151 5.01 0.21 21.53
C LYS A 151 5.01 -1.10 20.76
N PHE A 152 6.04 -1.91 20.96
CA PHE A 152 6.25 -3.15 20.23
C PHE A 152 6.17 -4.36 21.15
N LYS A 153 5.36 -5.36 20.76
CA LYS A 153 5.43 -6.72 21.32
C LYS A 153 6.76 -7.38 20.98
N LYS A 154 7.22 -7.13 19.75
CA LYS A 154 8.46 -7.71 19.22
C LYS A 154 9.11 -6.72 18.27
N LEU A 155 10.41 -6.54 18.44
CA LEU A 155 11.27 -5.87 17.47
C LEU A 155 12.02 -6.91 16.64
N PHE A 156 12.15 -6.62 15.34
CA PHE A 156 12.98 -7.37 14.39
C PHE A 156 14.30 -6.66 14.09
N VAL A 157 14.49 -5.47 14.66
CA VAL A 157 15.71 -4.67 14.60
C VAL A 157 16.18 -4.31 16.01
N PRO A 158 17.47 -3.98 16.21
CA PRO A 158 17.95 -3.46 17.50
C PRO A 158 17.21 -2.19 17.94
N LYS A 159 17.07 -2.00 19.26
CA LYS A 159 16.37 -0.81 19.81
C LYS A 159 17.07 0.49 19.41
N GLU A 160 18.39 0.44 19.33
CA GLU A 160 19.26 1.54 18.92
C GLU A 160 18.95 1.97 17.50
N THR A 161 18.67 1.02 16.60
CA THR A 161 18.23 1.30 15.23
C THR A 161 16.89 2.03 15.22
N VAL A 162 15.92 1.58 16.02
CA VAL A 162 14.61 2.26 16.10
C VAL A 162 14.76 3.70 16.60
N GLN A 163 15.56 3.91 17.64
CA GLN A 163 15.84 5.24 18.19
C GLN A 163 16.56 6.14 17.17
N HIS A 164 17.50 5.59 16.40
CA HIS A 164 18.19 6.33 15.34
C HIS A 164 17.21 6.74 14.24
N LEU A 165 16.43 5.78 13.72
CA LEU A 165 15.40 6.05 12.71
C LEU A 165 14.38 7.08 13.22
N LYS A 166 13.98 7.00 14.49
CA LYS A 166 13.10 7.99 15.12
C LYS A 166 13.74 9.38 15.14
N CYS A 167 15.00 9.50 15.55
CA CYS A 167 15.70 10.79 15.54
C CYS A 167 15.76 11.40 14.13
N LEU A 168 16.03 10.58 13.11
CA LEU A 168 16.04 11.02 11.71
C LEU A 168 14.65 11.39 11.21
N TRP A 169 13.62 10.68 11.65
CA TRP A 169 12.22 10.98 11.34
C TRP A 169 11.78 12.29 12.00
N ASP A 170 11.96 12.47 13.29
CA ASP A 170 11.52 13.66 14.02
C ASP A 170 12.21 14.92 13.49
N LYS A 171 13.50 14.82 13.18
CA LYS A 171 14.31 15.97 12.78
C LYS A 171 14.20 16.31 11.29
N TYR A 172 14.11 15.29 10.44
CA TYR A 172 14.18 15.49 9.00
C TYR A 172 12.96 14.96 8.25
N HIS A 173 12.04 14.25 8.91
CA HIS A 173 11.01 13.42 8.27
C HIS A 173 11.64 12.50 7.21
N LEU A 174 12.88 12.07 7.46
CA LEU A 174 13.74 11.36 6.51
C LEU A 174 13.97 12.12 5.18
N LYS A 175 13.72 13.45 5.10
CA LYS A 175 13.63 14.24 3.85
C LYS A 175 14.94 14.60 3.16
N LYS A 176 15.92 15.01 3.95
CA LYS A 176 17.30 15.24 3.52
C LYS A 176 18.14 14.94 4.74
N LEU A 177 18.81 13.80 4.70
CA LEU A 177 19.78 13.47 5.73
C LEU A 177 20.98 14.43 5.55
N PRO A 178 21.55 14.96 6.63
CA PRO A 178 22.75 15.77 6.54
C PRO A 178 23.94 14.92 6.03
N ASP A 179 24.92 15.58 5.43
CA ASP A 179 26.09 14.90 4.85
C ASP A 179 26.79 14.02 5.90
N GLY A 180 26.99 12.75 5.57
CA GLY A 180 27.62 11.75 6.45
C GLY A 180 26.65 10.96 7.32
N GLU A 181 25.41 11.42 7.49
CA GLU A 181 24.38 10.68 8.20
C GLU A 181 23.83 9.57 7.29
N LYS A 182 23.94 8.32 7.76
CA LYS A 182 23.51 7.15 7.00
C LYS A 182 22.42 6.42 7.74
N ILE A 183 21.42 5.98 7.00
CA ILE A 183 20.48 4.99 7.50
C ILE A 183 21.28 3.69 7.71
N PRO A 184 21.13 3.03 8.87
CA PRO A 184 21.83 1.77 9.12
C PRO A 184 21.44 0.75 8.05
N VAL A 185 22.45 0.06 7.51
CA VAL A 185 22.22 -1.08 6.62
C VAL A 185 21.76 -2.24 7.48
N ILE A 186 20.57 -2.76 7.21
CA ILE A 186 19.97 -3.87 7.97
C ILE A 186 19.68 -5.02 7.01
N THR A 187 20.30 -6.17 7.28
CA THR A 187 19.96 -7.41 6.58
C THR A 187 18.80 -8.09 7.29
N GLN A 188 17.69 -8.30 6.59
CA GLN A 188 16.50 -8.95 7.12
C GLN A 188 16.13 -10.18 6.30
N ASP A 189 15.91 -11.31 6.98
CA ASP A 189 15.26 -12.47 6.41
C ASP A 189 13.74 -12.23 6.43
N ARG A 190 13.23 -11.60 5.36
CA ARG A 190 11.84 -11.12 5.29
C ARG A 190 10.85 -12.26 5.50
N GLU A 191 11.04 -13.41 4.85
CA GLU A 191 10.13 -14.55 4.97
C GLU A 191 10.03 -15.02 6.44
N LYS A 192 11.16 -15.20 7.14
CA LYS A 192 11.13 -15.59 8.55
C LYS A 192 10.46 -14.53 9.43
N ILE A 193 10.71 -13.26 9.17
CA ILE A 193 10.10 -12.16 9.93
C ILE A 193 8.59 -12.17 9.74
N LEU A 194 8.10 -12.32 8.50
CA LEU A 194 6.68 -12.35 8.21
C LEU A 194 6.00 -13.59 8.80
N GLN A 195 6.65 -14.76 8.78
CA GLN A 195 6.16 -15.96 9.48
C GLN A 195 6.06 -15.76 10.99
N GLU A 196 7.06 -15.12 11.61
CA GLU A 196 7.03 -14.79 13.04
C GLU A 196 5.98 -13.72 13.36
N ALA A 197 5.77 -12.75 12.46
CA ALA A 197 4.69 -11.77 12.60
C ALA A 197 3.31 -12.46 12.62
N ILE A 198 3.04 -13.35 11.67
CA ILE A 198 1.79 -14.15 11.63
C ILE A 198 1.59 -14.93 12.93
N LYS A 199 2.67 -15.47 13.51
CA LYS A 199 2.64 -16.21 14.78
C LYS A 199 2.33 -15.32 15.99
N ILE A 200 2.76 -14.06 15.99
CA ILE A 200 2.55 -13.15 17.12
C ILE A 200 1.15 -12.55 17.10
N THR A 201 0.62 -12.25 15.91
CA THR A 201 -0.66 -11.55 15.75
C THR A 201 -1.88 -12.45 15.82
N ARG A 202 -1.72 -13.79 15.79
CA ARG A 202 -2.81 -14.78 15.78
C ARG A 202 -2.61 -15.92 16.78
#